data_AF-A0A1F2T451-F1
#
_entry.id   AF-A0A1F2T451-F1
#
_cell.length_a   1.000
_cell.length_b   1.000
_cell.length_c   1.000
_cell.angle_alpha   90.00
_cell.angle_beta   90.00
_cell.angle_gamma   90.00
#
_symmetry.space_group_name_H-M   'P 1'
#
loop_
_entity.id
_entity.type
_entity.pdbx_description
1 polymer ?
#
loop_
_entity_poly.entity_id
_entity_poly.type
_entity_poly.pdbx_seq_one_letter_code
_entity_poly.pdbx_strand_id
1 'polypeptide(L)' 'MTVVGEETLALDGRSWHAWKVEPRIRHSVERRDPPAITAWIATDSQRVPLVIEVAADFGSVRAELASSRAR' A
#
# COMPACT_ATOMS: atom_id res chain seq x y z
N MET A 1 5.34 7.98 7.62
CA MET A 1 4.36 7.64 6.58
C MET A 1 3.55 8.89 6.32
N THR A 2 3.41 9.28 5.05
CA THR A 2 2.62 10.45 4.67
C THR A 2 1.37 9.97 3.95
N VAL A 3 0.20 10.51 4.32
CA VAL A 3 -1.03 10.34 3.54
C VAL A 3 -0.95 11.28 2.35
N VAL A 4 -1.03 10.73 1.15
CA VAL A 4 -0.91 11.49 -0.11
C VAL A 4 -2.26 11.64 -0.82
N GLY A 5 -3.28 10.89 -0.39
CA GLY A 5 -4.64 11.03 -0.88
C GLY A 5 -5.61 10.02 -0.29
N GLU A 6 -6.88 10.15 -0.66
CA GLU A 6 -7.93 9.17 -0.38
C GLU A 6 -8.46 8.64 -1.72
N GLU A 7 -8.65 7.32 -1.81
CA GLU A 7 -9.13 6.64 -3.02
C GLU A 7 -10.16 5.56 -2.64
N THR A 8 -11.10 5.31 -3.54
CA THR A 8 -12.02 4.17 -3.44
C THR A 8 -11.51 3.04 -4.32
N LEU A 9 -11.28 1.87 -3.74
CA LEU A 9 -10.78 0.69 -4.43
C LEU A 9 -11.87 -0.38 -4.54
N ALA A 10 -11.95 -1.03 -5.70
CA ALA A 10 -12.75 -2.25 -5.87
C ALA A 10 -11.82 -3.47 -5.78
N LEU A 11 -11.94 -4.24 -4.70
CA LEU A 11 -11.13 -5.44 -4.43
C LEU A 11 -12.03 -6.56 -3.92
N ASP A 12 -11.86 -7.76 -4.46
CA ASP A 12 -12.66 -8.94 -4.11
C ASP A 12 -14.19 -8.68 -4.19
N GLY A 13 -14.62 -7.98 -5.25
CA GLY A 13 -16.02 -7.59 -5.42
C GLY A 13 -16.56 -6.59 -4.39
N ARG A 14 -15.72 -6.09 -3.48
CA ARG A 14 -16.06 -5.11 -2.43
C ARG A 14 -15.43 -3.76 -2.73
N SER A 15 -16.19 -2.69 -2.45
CA SER A 15 -15.68 -1.32 -2.47
C SER A 15 -15.05 -0.96 -1.11
N TRP A 16 -13.85 -0.41 -1.14
CA TRP A 16 -13.08 -0.01 0.03
C TRP A 16 -12.71 1.46 -0.06
N HIS A 17 -12.98 2.22 1.00
CA HIS A 17 -12.38 3.54 1.18
C HIS A 17 -10.96 3.37 1.74
N ALA A 18 -9.99 3.99 1.08
CA ALA A 18 -8.58 3.81 1.41
C ALA A 18 -7.82 5.13 1.46
N TRP A 19 -6.86 5.22 2.37
CA TRP A 19 -5.79 6.20 2.31
C TRP A 19 -4.66 5.68 1.45
N LYS A 20 -4.27 6.48 0.47
CA LYS A 20 -3.01 6.28 -0.25
C LYS A 20 -1.89 6.86 0.57
N VAL A 21 -0.88 6.05 0.85
CA VAL A 21 0.26 6.43 1.68
C VAL A 21 1.58 6.08 1.00
N GLU A 22 2.56 6.94 1.21
CA GLU A 22 3.94 6.71 0.78
C GLU A 22 4.83 6.57 2.01
N PRO A 23 5.20 5.34 2.40
CA PRO A 23 6.12 5.13 3.51
C PRO A 23 7.55 5.55 3.11
N ARG A 24 8.25 6.18 4.05
CA ARG A 24 9.68 6.51 3.89
C ARG A 24 10.51 5.36 4.45
N ILE A 25 11.37 4.76 3.63
CA ILE A 25 12.34 3.75 4.08
C ILE A 25 13.47 4.47 4.81
N ARG A 26 13.67 4.17 6.10
CA ARG A 26 14.70 4.82 6.94
C ARG A 26 16.02 4.03 7.03
N HIS A 27 16.01 2.74 6.68
CA HIS A 27 17.20 1.89 6.62
C HIS A 27 17.27 1.23 5.25
N SER A 28 18.07 1.79 4.33
CA SER A 28 18.47 1.07 3.12
C SER A 28 19.79 0.36 3.39
N VAL A 29 19.81 -0.95 3.19
CA VAL A 29 21.06 -1.74 3.14
C VAL A 29 21.69 -1.44 1.79
N GLU A 30 22.75 -0.62 1.76
CA GLU A 30 23.71 -0.40 0.67
C GLU A 30 23.18 -0.16 -0.77
N ARG A 31 21.87 0.02 -0.99
CA ARG A 31 21.32 0.41 -2.30
C ARG A 31 21.37 1.92 -2.48
N ARG A 32 21.83 2.33 -3.67
CA ARG A 32 22.02 3.73 -4.08
C ARG A 32 20.70 4.51 -4.15
N ASP A 33 19.59 3.83 -4.50
CA ASP A 33 18.24 4.38 -4.46
C ASP A 33 17.27 3.37 -3.80
N PRO A 34 16.49 3.78 -2.78
CA PRO A 34 15.46 2.93 -2.19
C PRO A 34 14.28 2.75 -3.17
N PRO A 35 13.62 1.58 -3.19
CA PRO A 35 12.42 1.40 -4.01
C PRO A 35 11.31 2.36 -3.55
N ALA A 36 10.54 2.89 -4.50
CA ALA A 36 9.36 3.66 -4.20
C ALA A 36 8.24 2.71 -3.76
N ILE A 37 7.60 3.03 -2.65
CA ILE A 37 6.52 2.22 -2.09
C ILE A 37 5.28 3.10 -2.00
N THR A 38 4.17 2.58 -2.49
CA THR A 38 2.83 3.14 -2.29
C THR A 38 1.96 2.06 -1.66
N ALA A 39 1.22 2.40 -0.62
CA ALA A 39 0.25 1.48 -0.03
C ALA A 39 -1.13 2.15 0.05
N TRP A 40 -2.16 1.33 -0.07
CA TRP A 40 -3.54 1.74 0.17
C TRP A 40 -4.02 1.05 1.44
N ILE A 41 -4.38 1.85 2.44
CA ILE A 41 -4.77 1.39 3.78
C ILE A 41 -6.24 1.70 3.99
N ALA A 42 -7.04 0.71 4.40
CA ALA A 42 -8.46 0.92 4.66
C ALA A 42 -8.71 2.07 5.66
N THR A 43 -9.73 2.89 5.40
CA THR A 43 -10.13 3.99 6.30
C THR A 43 -11.15 3.57 7.37
N ASP A 44 -11.34 2.26 7.56
CA ASP A 44 -12.06 1.71 8.71
C ASP A 44 -11.16 1.59 9.96
N SER A 45 -11.75 1.20 11.08
CA SER A 45 -11.02 1.07 12.36
C SER A 45 -9.89 0.04 12.34
N GLN A 46 -9.90 -0.90 11.38
CA GLN A 46 -8.91 -1.97 11.30
C GLN A 46 -7.65 -1.52 10.56
N ARG A 47 -7.74 -0.49 9.70
CA ARG A 47 -6.59 0.08 8.97
C ARG A 47 -5.77 -0.99 8.24
N VAL A 48 -6.44 -1.97 7.65
CA VAL A 48 -5.77 -3.08 6.97
C VAL A 48 -5.13 -2.60 5.66
N PRO A 49 -3.91 -3.05 5.33
CA PRO A 49 -3.35 -2.83 4.00
C PRO A 49 -4.16 -3.59 2.95
N LEU A 50 -4.68 -2.86 1.97
CA LEU A 50 -5.49 -3.38 0.87
C LEU A 50 -4.64 -3.67 -0.36
N VAL A 51 -3.71 -2.76 -0.66
CA VAL A 51 -2.77 -2.87 -1.78
C VAL A 51 -1.42 -2.36 -1.33
N ILE A 52 -0.36 -3.03 -1.77
CA ILE A 52 1.01 -2.52 -1.69
C ILE A 52 1.61 -2.60 -3.10
N GLU A 53 2.13 -1.48 -3.57
CA GLU A 53 2.87 -1.37 -4.81
C GLU A 53 4.31 -0.94 -4.51
N VAL A 54 5.25 -1.68 -5.07
CA VAL A 54 6.69 -1.44 -4.94
C VAL A 54 7.27 -1.27 -6.32
N ALA A 55 7.80 -0.08 -6.62
CA ALA A 55 8.49 0.23 -7.86
C ALA A 55 10.00 0.30 -7.61
N ALA A 56 10.76 -0.39 -8.47
CA ALA A 56 12.21 -0.45 -8.46
C ALA A 56 12.74 -0.44 -9.91
N ASP A 57 14.06 -0.45 -10.08
CA ASP A 57 14.68 -0.39 -11.42
C ASP A 57 14.29 -1.55 -12.35
N PHE A 58 13.87 -2.68 -11.78
CA PHE A 58 13.43 -3.85 -12.56
C PHE A 58 11.94 -3.80 -12.95
N GLY A 59 11.18 -2.79 -12.51
CA GLY A 59 9.74 -2.67 -12.73
C GLY A 59 8.94 -2.53 -11.43
N SER A 60 7.66 -2.87 -11.48
CA SER A 60 6.75 -2.78 -10.33
C SER A 60 6.18 -4.13 -9.91
N VAL A 61 6.01 -4.30 -8.60
CA VAL A 61 5.32 -5.42 -7.98
C VAL A 61 4.09 -4.87 -7.26
N ARG A 62 2.94 -5.47 -7.52
CA ARG A 62 1.68 -5.11 -6.88
C ARG A 62 1.12 -6.33 -6.15
N ALA A 63 0.85 -6.15 -4.86
CA ALA A 63 0.20 -7.15 -4.01
C ALA A 63 -1.15 -6.60 -3.56
N GLU A 64 -2.20 -7.40 -3.74
CA GLU A 64 -3.57 -7.07 -3.32
C GLU A 64 -4.01 -8.01 -2.20
N LEU A 65 -4.78 -7.49 -1.25
CA LEU A 65 -5.32 -8.24 -0.14
C LEU A 65 -6.36 -9.24 -0.66
N ALA A 66 -5.96 -10.50 -0.78
CA ALA A 66 -6.84 -11.55 -1.29
C ALA A 66 -7.96 -11.92 -0.31
N SER A 67 -7.70 -11.87 1.00
CA SER A 67 -8.73 -12.08 2.03
C SER A 67 -8.28 -11.48 3.36
N SER A 68 -9.24 -11.10 4.20
CA SER A 68 -9.00 -10.70 5.58
C SER A 68 -9.96 -11.42 6.52
N ARG A 69 -9.47 -11.78 7.70
CA ARG A 69 -10.35 -12.21 8.80
C ARG A 69 -10.77 -10.97 9.57
N ALA A 70 -12.01 -10.53 9.39
CA ALA A 70 -12.65 -9.66 10.37
C ALA A 70 -12.97 -10.51 11.60
N ARG A 71 -12.54 -10.08 12.79
CA ARG A 71 -13.02 -10.62 14.08
C ARG A 71 -14.22 -9.84 14.56
#